data_AF-A0A132BC52-F1
#
_entry.id   AF-A0A132BC52-F1
#
_cell.length_a   1.000
_cell.length_b   1.000
_cell.length_c   1.000
_cell.angle_alpha   90.00
_cell.angle_beta   90.00
_cell.angle_gamma   90.00
#
_symmetry.space_group_name_H-M   'P 1'
#
loop_
_entity.id
_entity.type
_entity.pdbx_description
1 polymer ?
#
loop_
_entity_poly.entity_id
_entity_poly.type
_entity_poly.pdbx_seq_one_letter_code
_entity_poly.pdbx_strand_id
1 'polypeptide(L)'
;MIHTSVEIAAPPDQVKNVKDDVISGTMGGVNFTAKIIECNANTLSWTGPPVYGLFRGIHVFRFEKSTVTGGGTTFVQEESFVGIMAWAFSPVLPLGWVTKSYFNKFNAELKGEAEARYTHS
;
A
#
# COMPACT_ATOMS: atom_id res chain seq x y z
N MET A 1 4.45 -11.83 -5.30
CA MET A 1 4.68 -10.43 -4.89
C MET A 1 4.11 -9.54 -5.96
N ILE A 2 3.13 -8.70 -5.62
CA ILE A 2 2.62 -7.65 -6.50
C ILE A 2 3.30 -6.35 -6.06
N HIS A 3 3.98 -5.68 -6.99
CA HIS A 3 4.71 -4.44 -6.75
C HIS A 3 4.25 -3.42 -7.81
N THR A 4 3.82 -2.25 -7.35
CA THR A 4 3.55 -1.08 -8.20
C THR A 4 4.06 0.20 -7.51
N SER A 5 4.43 1.22 -8.27
CA SER A 5 4.99 2.47 -7.73
C SER A 5 4.49 3.70 -8.49
N VAL A 6 4.41 4.84 -7.81
CA VAL A 6 3.94 6.12 -8.36
C VAL A 6 4.61 7.30 -7.66
N GLU A 7 4.82 8.43 -8.33
CA GLU A 7 5.50 9.59 -7.71
C GLU A 7 4.54 10.55 -6.99
N ILE A 8 4.96 11.09 -5.84
CA ILE A 8 4.19 12.01 -4.98
C ILE A 8 5.12 13.15 -4.52
N ALA A 9 4.66 14.40 -4.56
CA ALA A 9 5.35 15.56 -3.98
C ALA A 9 4.65 15.99 -2.67
N ALA A 10 5.13 15.55 -1.50
CA ALA A 10 4.60 16.01 -0.20
C ALA A 10 5.69 16.01 0.91
N PRO A 11 5.66 16.96 1.89
CA PRO A 11 6.62 17.02 3.01
C PRO A 11 6.35 15.99 4.14
N PRO A 12 7.36 15.55 4.93
CA PRO A 12 7.28 14.37 5.80
C PRO A 12 6.92 14.61 7.29
N ASP A 13 6.61 15.82 7.72
CA ASP A 13 6.65 16.23 9.13
C ASP A 13 5.29 16.19 9.84
N GLN A 14 4.77 14.98 10.13
CA GLN A 14 3.73 14.74 11.16
C GLN A 14 3.42 13.24 11.46
N VAL A 15 4.42 12.36 11.53
CA VAL A 15 4.16 10.91 11.78
C VAL A 15 3.90 10.63 13.26
N LYS A 16 2.65 10.28 13.62
CA LYS A 16 2.31 9.69 14.93
C LYS A 16 2.77 8.23 14.96
N ASN A 17 3.46 7.81 16.03
CA ASN A 17 3.82 6.41 16.22
C ASN A 17 2.58 5.58 16.58
N VAL A 18 2.04 4.87 15.59
CA VAL A 18 0.81 4.05 15.70
C VAL A 18 1.13 2.55 15.51
N LYS A 19 2.35 2.13 15.83
CA LYS A 19 2.72 0.71 15.78
C LYS A 19 1.81 -0.09 16.72
N ASP A 20 1.42 -1.28 16.29
CA ASP A 20 0.49 -2.20 16.98
C ASP A 20 -0.99 -1.74 17.01
N ASP A 21 -1.31 -0.54 16.53
CA ASP A 21 -2.69 -0.11 16.34
C ASP A 21 -3.39 -0.92 15.25
N VAL A 22 -4.72 -0.81 15.25
CA VAL A 22 -5.60 -1.49 14.30
C VAL A 22 -6.12 -0.48 13.29
N ILE A 23 -5.93 -0.78 12.01
CA ILE A 23 -6.61 -0.09 10.91
C ILE A 23 -7.83 -0.91 10.49
N SER A 24 -8.92 -0.24 10.17
CA SER A 24 -10.11 -0.88 9.61
C SER A 24 -10.61 -0.07 8.43
N GLY A 25 -11.12 -0.75 7.41
CA GLY A 25 -11.69 -0.09 6.25
C GLY A 25 -12.46 -1.06 5.38
N THR A 26 -12.96 -0.55 4.27
CA THR A 26 -13.68 -1.33 3.26
C THR A 26 -12.94 -1.19 1.93
N MET A 27 -12.51 -2.30 1.35
CA MET A 27 -11.84 -2.32 0.05
C MET A 27 -12.60 -3.24 -0.89
N GLY A 28 -13.10 -2.70 -2.01
CA GLY A 28 -13.89 -3.47 -2.97
C GLY A 28 -15.17 -4.09 -2.38
N GLY A 29 -15.77 -3.44 -1.37
CA GLY A 29 -16.95 -3.94 -0.66
C GLY A 29 -16.62 -4.96 0.45
N VAL A 30 -15.35 -5.32 0.64
CA VAL A 30 -14.90 -6.24 1.70
C VAL A 30 -14.38 -5.42 2.86
N ASN A 31 -14.99 -5.60 4.04
CA ASN A 31 -14.47 -5.02 5.27
C ASN A 31 -13.22 -5.76 5.69
N PHE A 32 -12.18 -5.01 6.04
CA PHE A 32 -10.96 -5.56 6.62
C PHE A 32 -10.60 -4.81 7.90
N THR A 33 -9.92 -5.52 8.77
CA THR A 33 -9.28 -5.01 9.97
C THR A 33 -7.84 -5.51 9.88
N ALA A 34 -6.83 -4.71 10.13
CA ALA A 34 -5.45 -5.12 10.02
C ALA A 34 -4.61 -4.49 11.13
N LYS A 35 -3.56 -5.20 11.54
CA LYS A 35 -2.64 -4.71 12.58
C LYS A 35 -1.46 -4.01 11.92
N ILE A 36 -1.15 -2.79 12.35
CA ILE A 36 0.04 -2.05 11.92
C ILE A 36 1.28 -2.75 12.46
N ILE A 37 2.21 -3.09 11.56
CA ILE A 37 3.51 -3.70 11.89
C ILE A 37 4.58 -2.62 12.01
N GLU A 38 4.56 -1.64 11.10
CA GLU A 38 5.54 -0.57 11.04
C GLU A 38 4.86 0.73 10.63
N CYS A 39 5.19 1.83 11.31
CA CYS A 39 4.80 3.17 10.93
C CYS A 39 5.95 4.13 11.27
N ASN A 40 6.64 4.61 10.24
CA ASN A 40 7.69 5.61 10.33
C ASN A 40 7.60 6.58 9.13
N ALA A 41 8.54 7.52 9.04
CA ALA A 41 8.55 8.55 7.98
C ALA A 41 8.58 7.99 6.55
N ASN A 42 9.12 6.79 6.35
CA ASN A 42 9.35 6.22 5.03
C ASN A 42 8.53 4.95 4.79
N THR A 43 7.90 4.37 5.80
CA THR A 43 7.25 3.07 5.69
C THR A 43 6.02 2.98 6.58
N LEU A 44 4.93 2.52 5.99
CA LEU A 44 3.74 2.06 6.67
C LEU A 44 3.47 0.62 6.23
N SER A 45 3.39 -0.32 7.18
CA SER A 45 3.07 -1.71 6.87
C SER A 45 2.05 -2.28 7.86
N TRP A 46 1.23 -3.20 7.37
CA TRP A 46 0.24 -3.89 8.17
C TRP A 46 0.03 -5.32 7.69
N THR A 47 -0.46 -6.16 8.60
CA THR A 47 -0.91 -7.51 8.27
C THR A 47 -2.41 -7.61 8.45
N GLY A 48 -3.09 -8.11 7.42
CA GLY A 48 -4.47 -8.57 7.55
C GLY A 48 -4.56 -9.82 8.43
N PRO A 49 -5.74 -10.12 8.99
CA PRO A 49 -6.01 -11.35 9.69
C PRO A 49 -5.88 -12.53 8.72
N PRO A 50 -5.64 -13.74 9.24
CA PRO A 50 -5.81 -14.95 8.46
C PRO A 50 -7.24 -15.02 7.89
N VAL A 51 -7.37 -15.05 6.57
CA VAL A 51 -8.64 -15.21 5.87
C VAL A 51 -8.97 -16.69 5.79
N TYR A 52 -9.92 -17.14 6.62
CA TYR A 52 -10.32 -18.55 6.77
C TYR A 52 -9.15 -19.51 7.05
N GLY A 53 -8.02 -19.00 7.60
CA GLY A 53 -6.80 -19.77 7.81
C GLY A 53 -6.05 -20.15 6.52
N LEU A 54 -6.50 -19.71 5.35
CA LEU A 54 -5.96 -20.12 4.05
C LEU A 54 -4.82 -19.22 3.57
N PHE A 55 -4.91 -17.93 3.88
CA PHE A 55 -3.87 -16.95 3.57
C PHE A 55 -3.96 -15.73 4.49
N ARG A 56 -2.89 -14.95 4.54
CA ARG A 56 -2.89 -13.58 5.07
C ARG A 56 -2.08 -12.67 4.14
N GLY A 57 -2.50 -11.42 4.02
CA GLY A 57 -1.78 -10.38 3.28
C GLY A 57 -0.89 -9.58 4.21
N ILE A 58 0.36 -9.37 3.81
CA ILE A 58 1.28 -8.40 4.41
C ILE A 58 1.42 -7.27 3.41
N HIS A 59 0.94 -6.09 3.77
CA HIS A 59 0.91 -4.92 2.90
C HIS A 59 1.96 -3.92 3.37
N VAL A 60 2.67 -3.32 2.41
CA VAL A 60 3.70 -2.32 2.67
C VAL A 60 3.52 -1.15 1.72
N PHE A 61 3.51 0.05 2.30
CA PHE A 61 3.69 1.33 1.63
C PHE A 61 5.07 1.87 1.96
N ARG A 62 5.86 2.20 0.94
CA ARG A 62 7.16 2.87 1.10
C ARG A 62 7.15 4.23 0.41
N PHE A 63 7.81 5.19 1.02
CA PHE A 63 8.00 6.54 0.50
C PHE A 63 9.50 6.76 0.35
N GLU A 64 9.98 6.60 -0.88
CA GLU A 64 11.38 6.63 -1.23
C GLU A 64 11.71 7.92 -1.99
N LYS A 65 12.97 8.34 -1.98
CA LYS A 65 13.38 9.49 -2.80
C LYS A 65 13.28 9.11 -4.27
N SER A 66 12.65 9.96 -5.08
CA SER A 66 12.55 9.69 -6.51
C SER A 66 13.93 9.77 -7.20
N THR A 67 14.16 8.83 -8.11
CA THR A 67 15.31 8.82 -9.04
C THR A 67 14.99 9.42 -10.41
N VAL A 68 13.71 9.71 -10.69
CA VAL A 68 13.24 10.23 -11.99
C VAL A 68 12.92 11.71 -11.89
N THR A 69 12.22 12.13 -10.84
CA THR A 69 11.84 13.52 -10.58
C THR A 69 12.68 14.07 -9.44
N GLY A 70 13.58 15.02 -9.75
CA GLY A 70 14.43 15.66 -8.76
C GLY A 70 13.63 16.36 -7.65
N GLY A 71 13.84 15.94 -6.39
CA GLY A 71 13.09 16.45 -5.24
C GLY A 71 11.72 15.80 -5.01
N GLY A 72 11.29 14.87 -5.87
CA GLY A 72 10.06 14.10 -5.72
C GLY A 72 10.20 12.88 -4.80
N THR A 73 9.08 12.25 -4.49
CA THR A 73 8.99 10.98 -3.76
C THR A 73 8.48 9.89 -4.70
N THR A 74 9.03 8.69 -4.62
CA THR A 74 8.44 7.48 -5.20
C THR A 74 7.68 6.74 -4.10
N PHE A 75 6.36 6.69 -4.24
CA PHE A 75 5.51 5.79 -3.48
C PHE A 75 5.59 4.39 -4.06
N VAL A 76 5.82 3.40 -3.21
CA VAL A 76 5.83 1.99 -3.57
C VAL A 76 4.77 1.27 -2.76
N GLN A 77 3.90 0.57 -3.46
CA GLN A 77 2.89 -0.29 -2.86
C GLN A 77 3.20 -1.76 -3.18
N GLU A 78 3.25 -2.57 -2.13
CA GLU A 78 3.52 -3.99 -2.19
C GLU A 78 2.53 -4.78 -1.33
N GLU A 79 2.05 -5.91 -1.85
CA GLU A 79 1.38 -6.91 -1.02
C GLU A 79 1.97 -8.31 -1.24
N SER A 80 2.38 -8.91 -0.13
CA SER A 80 2.92 -10.25 -0.04
C SER A 80 1.91 -11.17 0.64
N PHE A 81 1.35 -12.09 -0.13
CA PHE A 81 0.42 -13.10 0.38
C PHE A 81 1.20 -14.33 0.87
N VAL A 82 0.86 -14.82 2.06
CA VAL A 82 1.42 -16.04 2.63
C VAL A 82 0.30 -17.01 3.03
N GLY A 83 0.50 -18.31 2.82
CA GLY A 83 -0.47 -19.36 3.14
C GLY A 83 -0.67 -20.37 2.00
N ILE A 84 -1.44 -21.42 2.28
CA ILE A 84 -1.66 -22.55 1.35
C ILE A 84 -2.39 -22.13 0.07
N MET A 85 -3.16 -21.04 0.12
CA MET A 85 -3.85 -20.47 -1.06
C MET A 85 -3.22 -19.17 -1.57
N ALA A 86 -2.04 -18.77 -1.09
CA ALA A 86 -1.39 -17.53 -1.53
C ALA A 86 -1.04 -17.53 -3.02
N TRP A 87 -0.86 -18.71 -3.62
CA TRP A 87 -0.59 -18.88 -5.06
C TRP A 87 -1.67 -18.25 -5.94
N ALA A 88 -2.93 -18.15 -5.48
CA ALA A 88 -4.02 -17.56 -6.24
C ALA A 88 -3.78 -16.07 -6.57
N PHE A 89 -3.01 -15.37 -5.74
CA PHE A 89 -2.64 -13.96 -5.93
C PHE A 89 -1.35 -13.77 -6.75
N SER A 90 -0.88 -14.83 -7.42
CA SER A 90 0.25 -14.73 -8.34
C SER A 90 -0.04 -13.74 -9.48
N PRO A 91 0.94 -12.92 -9.92
CA PRO A 91 0.73 -11.91 -10.95
C PRO A 91 0.42 -12.48 -12.34
N VAL A 92 0.48 -13.80 -12.52
CA VAL A 92 0.09 -14.49 -13.77
C VAL A 92 -1.33 -15.05 -13.73
N LEU A 93 -2.05 -14.91 -12.59
CA LEU A 93 -3.40 -15.42 -12.41
C LEU A 93 -4.42 -14.27 -12.35
N PRO A 94 -5.70 -14.54 -12.68
CA PRO A 94 -6.74 -13.51 -12.74
C PRO A 94 -6.92 -12.72 -11.44
N LEU A 95 -6.85 -13.38 -10.28
CA LEU A 95 -7.00 -12.71 -9.00
C LEU A 95 -5.82 -11.76 -8.74
N GLY A 96 -4.59 -12.15 -9.09
CA GLY A 96 -3.42 -11.26 -9.05
C GLY A 96 -3.53 -10.08 -10.02
N TRP A 97 -4.12 -10.27 -11.20
CA TRP A 97 -4.39 -9.17 -12.15
C TRP A 97 -5.39 -8.17 -11.59
N VAL A 98 -6.48 -8.67 -10.97
CA VAL A 98 -7.50 -7.83 -10.34
C VAL A 98 -6.89 -7.04 -9.17
N THR A 99 -6.12 -7.68 -8.28
CA THR A 99 -5.40 -6.99 -7.20
C THR A 99 -4.47 -5.91 -7.75
N LYS A 100 -3.69 -6.22 -8.79
CA LYS A 100 -2.79 -5.25 -9.44
C LYS A 100 -3.57 -4.07 -10.04
N SER A 101 -4.74 -4.31 -10.63
CA SER A 101 -5.61 -3.26 -11.17
C SER A 101 -6.08 -2.29 -10.07
N TYR A 102 -6.53 -2.82 -8.93
CA TYR A 102 -6.90 -1.99 -7.78
C TYR A 102 -5.73 -1.18 -7.25
N PHE A 103 -4.53 -1.76 -7.16
CA PHE A 103 -3.34 -1.04 -6.71
C PHE A 103 -2.95 0.07 -7.67
N ASN A 104 -3.00 -0.18 -8.98
CA ASN A 104 -2.72 0.84 -9.98
C ASN A 104 -3.73 1.99 -9.91
N LYS A 105 -5.01 1.68 -9.68
CA LYS A 105 -6.04 2.71 -9.51
C LYS A 105 -5.78 3.56 -8.25
N PHE A 106 -5.49 2.92 -7.11
CA PHE A 106 -5.14 3.62 -5.88
C PHE A 106 -3.92 4.52 -6.08
N ASN A 107 -2.86 4.02 -6.71
CA ASN A 107 -1.66 4.78 -7.04
C ASN A 107 -1.96 6.02 -7.89
N ALA A 108 -2.80 5.88 -8.93
CA ALA A 108 -3.16 6.99 -9.79
C ALA A 108 -3.94 8.08 -9.03
N GLU A 109 -4.89 7.69 -8.18
CA GLU A 109 -5.68 8.61 -7.35
C GLU A 109 -4.80 9.30 -6.30
N LEU A 110 -3.94 8.54 -5.62
CA LEU A 110 -3.01 9.06 -4.62
C LEU A 110 -2.04 10.07 -5.22
N LYS A 111 -1.49 9.78 -6.40
CA LYS A 111 -0.63 10.72 -7.13
C LYS A 111 -1.37 12.01 -7.46
N GLY A 112 -2.55 11.90 -8.07
CA GLY A 112 -3.34 13.07 -8.46
C GLY A 112 -3.68 13.96 -7.27
N GLU A 113 -4.09 13.37 -6.15
CA GLU A 113 -4.40 14.10 -4.92
C GLU A 113 -3.16 14.79 -4.32
N ALA A 114 -2.03 14.08 -4.27
CA ALA A 114 -0.81 14.64 -3.71
C ALA A 114 -0.25 15.80 -4.53
N GLU A 115 -0.26 15.68 -5.86
CA GLU A 115 0.17 16.74 -6.77
C GLU A 115 -0.78 17.95 -6.75
N ALA A 116 -2.08 17.74 -6.56
CA ALA A 116 -3.07 18.81 -6.41
C ALA A 116 -2.88 19.61 -5.10
N ARG A 117 -2.45 18.95 -4.01
CA ARG A 117 -2.15 19.60 -2.73
C ARG A 117 -0.84 20.37 -2.75
N TYR A 118 0.14 19.93 -3.55
CA TYR A 118 1.42 20.62 -3.71
C TYR A 118 1.28 22.01 -4.37
N THR A 119 0.24 22.25 -5.18
CA THR A 119 0.03 23.53 -5.87
C THR A 119 -0.53 24.66 -4.98
N HIS A 120 -0.69 24.45 -3.67
CA HIS A 120 -1.31 25.42 -2.74
C HIS A 120 -0.41 25.84 -1.54
N SER A 121 0.91 25.69 -1.64
CA SER A 121 1.87 26.14 -0.61
C SER A 121 2.93 27.08 -1.16
#